data_AF-A0A954Y6Z8-F1
#
_entry.id   AF-A0A954Y6Z8-F1
#
_cell.length_a   1.000
_cell.length_b   1.000
_cell.length_c   1.000
_cell.angle_alpha   90.00
_cell.angle_beta   90.00
_cell.angle_gamma   90.00
#
_symmetry.space_group_name_H-M   'P 1'
#
loop_
_entity.id
_entity.type
_entity.pdbx_description
1 polymer ?
#
loop_
_entity_poly.entity_id
_entity_poly.type
_entity_poly.pdbx_seq_one_letter_code
_entity_poly.pdbx_strand_id
1 'polypeptide(L)'
;MNSPFRCLLCLTASMVWLGFSASDSVARDRSAGLQQMVQHVARNLELREVSLRSTKAEADARYHALARAIEAWNQSGKTDADADVMHAWLVQAVRASQLGSQRSMPAVPAFSAAPEQIAAPQPPTAPPGSHAVTRSHEQPPRAAALPAPAAKPRSPNRQPDAPPAFASKPRRPAAGPQPVVSPKRAAQRRATAPVAKAEWSDHPAAAEMDWADPFAEEEPTSRAARSEGSLFTKAHQVSRRQVSLDVGRLASQVNGYNARLQDLEGVLVGSQNLTAFRLAALLRDLDDLCEKRGFLLLYLDGMTAQETADTPPLQSPSALVQMLQSAIDDRTANLVGASGSQAGAEQAILGSLDKKLASLRGAIERE
;
A
#
# COMPACT_ATOMS: atom_id res chain seq x y z
N MET A 1 80.14 -22.11 7.41
CA MET A 1 79.67 -20.76 7.78
C MET A 1 78.92 -20.19 6.59
N ASN A 2 77.58 -20.12 6.65
CA ASN A 2 76.74 -19.03 6.11
C ASN A 2 75.26 -19.40 6.21
N SER A 3 74.50 -18.41 6.64
CA SER A 3 73.20 -18.46 7.32
C SER A 3 71.99 -18.77 6.42
N PRO A 4 71.00 -19.55 6.91
CA PRO A 4 69.67 -19.64 6.33
C PRO A 4 68.66 -18.88 7.21
N PHE A 5 68.43 -17.58 6.99
CA PHE A 5 67.48 -16.82 7.82
C PHE A 5 66.91 -15.56 7.14
N ARG A 6 66.41 -15.66 5.90
CA ARG A 6 65.68 -14.55 5.26
C ARG A 6 64.65 -15.06 4.24
N CYS A 7 63.53 -15.65 4.68
CA CYS A 7 62.36 -15.86 3.82
C CYS A 7 61.07 -16.14 4.62
N LEU A 8 60.78 -15.33 5.64
CA LEU A 8 59.62 -15.56 6.51
C LEU A 8 59.07 -14.24 7.07
N LEU A 9 58.67 -13.32 6.19
CA LEU A 9 58.07 -12.04 6.61
C LEU A 9 57.32 -11.36 5.44
N CYS A 10 56.27 -12.01 4.92
CA CYS A 10 55.34 -11.39 3.95
C CYS A 10 53.88 -11.91 4.03
N LEU A 11 53.49 -12.66 5.07
CA LEU A 11 52.23 -13.45 5.03
C LEU A 11 51.19 -13.10 6.11
N THR A 12 51.24 -11.89 6.71
CA THR A 12 50.30 -11.51 7.80
C THR A 12 49.66 -10.12 7.63
N ALA A 13 49.34 -9.70 6.40
CA ALA A 13 48.76 -8.38 6.14
C ALA A 13 47.45 -8.37 5.32
N SER A 14 46.76 -9.51 5.14
CA SER A 14 45.56 -9.58 4.27
C SER A 14 44.28 -10.08 4.95
N MET A 15 44.17 -10.03 6.28
CA MET A 15 43.07 -10.70 7.01
C MET A 15 42.22 -9.77 7.90
N VAL A 16 41.92 -8.55 7.45
CA VAL A 16 40.97 -7.64 8.14
C VAL A 16 40.14 -6.82 7.16
N TRP A 17 39.46 -7.42 6.17
CA TRP A 17 38.56 -6.67 5.25
C TRP A 17 37.32 -7.47 4.80
N LEU A 18 36.74 -8.32 5.67
CA LEU A 18 35.52 -9.08 5.36
C LEU A 18 34.39 -8.92 6.41
N GLY A 19 34.41 -7.86 7.22
CA GLY A 19 33.52 -7.72 8.37
C GLY A 19 32.26 -6.84 8.22
N PHE A 20 31.98 -6.21 7.07
CA PHE A 20 31.05 -5.07 7.02
C PHE A 20 29.84 -5.16 6.06
N SER A 21 29.36 -6.35 5.69
CA SER A 21 28.25 -6.47 4.72
C SER A 21 26.89 -6.92 5.28
N ALA A 22 26.77 -7.20 6.58
CA ALA A 22 25.50 -7.69 7.15
C ALA A 22 24.51 -6.59 7.57
N SER A 23 24.93 -5.32 7.66
CA SER A 23 24.07 -4.23 8.15
C SER A 23 23.17 -3.61 7.06
N ASP A 24 23.47 -3.83 5.78
CA ASP A 24 22.74 -3.19 4.67
C ASP A 24 21.40 -3.85 4.36
N SER A 25 21.21 -5.14 4.63
CA SER A 25 19.96 -5.85 4.32
C SER A 25 18.79 -5.36 5.19
N VAL A 26 19.02 -5.22 6.50
CA VAL A 26 18.00 -4.77 7.46
C VAL A 26 17.53 -3.33 7.16
N ALA A 27 18.46 -2.46 6.77
CA ALA A 27 18.13 -1.08 6.41
C ALA A 27 17.25 -1.02 5.14
N ARG A 28 17.51 -1.88 4.14
CA ARG A 28 16.71 -1.97 2.92
C ARG A 28 15.29 -2.46 3.20
N ASP A 29 15.15 -3.54 3.96
CA ASP A 29 13.83 -4.11 4.27
C ASP A 29 12.93 -3.10 5.01
N ARG A 30 13.50 -2.35 5.96
CA ARG A 30 12.76 -1.29 6.65
C ARG A 30 12.37 -0.14 5.73
N SER A 31 13.25 0.28 4.84
CA SER A 31 12.95 1.35 3.88
C SER A 31 11.78 0.98 2.96
N ALA A 32 11.72 -0.28 2.51
CA ALA A 32 10.62 -0.79 1.71
C ALA A 32 9.29 -0.79 2.49
N GLY A 33 9.32 -1.22 3.76
CA GLY A 33 8.16 -1.18 4.65
C GLY A 33 7.60 0.24 4.86
N LEU A 34 8.48 1.21 5.13
CA LEU A 34 8.08 2.63 5.26
C LEU A 34 7.47 3.17 3.97
N GLN A 35 8.05 2.84 2.80
CA GLN A 35 7.53 3.26 1.51
C GLN A 35 6.13 2.69 1.25
N GLN A 36 5.90 1.42 1.58
CA GLN A 36 4.58 0.80 1.47
C GLN A 36 3.54 1.51 2.35
N MET A 37 3.92 1.92 3.57
CA MET A 37 3.04 2.67 4.46
C MET A 37 2.72 4.08 3.94
N VAL A 38 3.70 4.79 3.38
CA VAL A 38 3.48 6.10 2.74
C VAL A 38 2.48 5.97 1.59
N GLN A 39 2.64 4.96 0.72
CA GLN A 39 1.69 4.68 -0.36
C GLN A 39 0.28 4.38 0.17
N HIS A 40 0.19 3.66 1.29
CA HIS A 40 -1.11 3.35 1.92
C HIS A 40 -1.80 4.61 2.47
N VAL A 41 -1.07 5.52 3.12
CA VAL A 41 -1.61 6.82 3.56
C VAL A 41 -2.07 7.64 2.36
N ALA A 42 -1.24 7.75 1.32
CA ALA A 42 -1.57 8.52 0.11
C ALA A 42 -2.86 8.02 -0.58
N ARG A 43 -2.99 6.70 -0.74
CA ARG A 43 -4.19 6.07 -1.32
C ARG A 43 -5.45 6.33 -0.49
N ASN A 44 -5.35 6.26 0.84
CA ASN A 44 -6.48 6.54 1.72
C ASN A 44 -6.93 8.01 1.64
N LEU A 45 -5.98 8.94 1.53
CA LEU A 45 -6.30 10.35 1.32
C LEU A 45 -6.98 10.60 -0.04
N GLU A 46 -6.54 9.92 -1.09
CA GLU A 46 -7.13 10.04 -2.44
C GLU A 46 -8.58 9.54 -2.44
N LEU A 47 -8.83 8.36 -1.87
CA LEU A 47 -10.17 7.82 -1.72
C LEU A 47 -11.08 8.76 -0.91
N ARG A 48 -10.53 9.43 0.12
CA ARG A 48 -11.27 10.39 0.93
C ARG A 48 -11.61 11.65 0.15
N GLU A 49 -10.69 12.17 -0.66
CA GLU A 49 -10.93 13.33 -1.52
C GLU A 49 -12.08 13.07 -2.50
N VAL A 50 -12.07 11.89 -3.14
CA VAL A 50 -13.14 11.48 -4.08
C VAL A 50 -14.49 11.34 -3.38
N SER A 51 -14.50 10.77 -2.16
CA SER A 51 -15.74 10.52 -1.40
C SER A 51 -16.32 11.78 -0.76
N LEU A 52 -15.49 12.69 -0.27
CA LEU A 52 -15.90 13.86 0.51
C LEU A 52 -15.58 15.16 -0.24
N ARG A 53 -16.25 15.36 -1.38
CA ARG A 53 -16.09 16.57 -2.22
C ARG A 53 -16.25 17.89 -1.44
N SER A 54 -16.99 17.88 -0.32
CA SER A 54 -17.21 19.05 0.53
C SER A 54 -16.03 19.40 1.46
N THR A 55 -15.00 18.55 1.59
CA THR A 55 -13.89 18.74 2.53
C THR A 55 -12.51 18.78 1.84
N LYS A 56 -12.43 19.39 0.65
CA LYS A 56 -11.18 19.50 -0.10
C LYS A 56 -10.05 20.14 0.72
N ALA A 57 -10.32 21.25 1.42
CA ALA A 57 -9.33 21.93 2.25
C ALA A 57 -8.75 21.04 3.37
N GLU A 58 -9.57 20.14 3.93
CA GLU A 58 -9.09 19.19 4.94
C GLU A 58 -8.19 18.11 4.33
N ALA A 59 -8.55 17.61 3.14
CA ALA A 59 -7.72 16.67 2.39
C ALA A 59 -6.36 17.30 2.02
N ASP A 60 -6.38 18.52 1.49
CA ASP A 60 -5.17 19.29 1.14
C ASP A 60 -4.25 19.47 2.38
N ALA A 61 -4.82 19.84 3.53
CA ALA A 61 -4.06 19.99 4.78
C ALA A 61 -3.40 18.67 5.23
N ARG A 62 -4.09 17.54 5.05
CA ARG A 62 -3.54 16.20 5.36
C ARG A 62 -2.43 15.81 4.39
N TYR A 63 -2.58 16.11 3.09
CA TYR A 63 -1.51 15.92 2.10
C TYR A 63 -0.28 16.76 2.43
N HIS A 64 -0.45 18.03 2.80
CA HIS A 64 0.67 18.88 3.24
C HIS A 64 1.35 18.36 4.50
N ALA A 65 0.61 17.78 5.45
CA ALA A 65 1.21 17.15 6.63
C ALA A 65 2.05 15.92 6.27
N LEU A 66 1.56 15.07 5.34
CA LEU A 66 2.34 13.94 4.82
C LEU A 66 3.60 14.40 4.08
N ALA A 67 3.48 15.38 3.19
CA ALA A 67 4.62 15.93 2.45
C ALA A 67 5.70 16.48 3.39
N ARG A 68 5.31 17.26 4.41
CA ARG A 68 6.26 17.80 5.41
C ARG A 68 6.94 16.70 6.25
N ALA A 69 6.23 15.63 6.58
CA ALA A 69 6.84 14.49 7.28
C ALA A 69 7.86 13.76 6.42
N ILE A 70 7.59 13.58 5.13
CA ILE A 70 8.53 12.99 4.17
C ILE A 70 9.75 13.89 3.97
N GLU A 71 9.55 15.20 3.88
CA GLU A 71 10.63 16.18 3.78
C GLU A 71 11.54 16.15 5.02
N ALA A 72 10.95 16.21 6.22
CA ALA A 72 11.69 16.12 7.48
C ALA A 72 12.45 14.80 7.61
N TRP A 73 11.86 13.69 7.17
CA TRP A 73 12.52 12.38 7.11
C TRP A 73 13.72 12.40 6.16
N ASN A 74 13.58 13.02 4.98
CA ASN A 74 14.66 13.10 4.01
C ASN A 74 15.83 13.98 4.47
N GLN A 75 15.57 14.98 5.31
CA GLN A 75 16.58 15.84 5.94
C GLN A 75 17.22 15.23 7.20
N SER A 76 16.65 14.13 7.71
CA SER A 76 17.16 13.46 8.91
C SER A 76 18.45 12.69 8.65
N GLY A 77 19.13 12.31 9.73
CA GLY A 77 20.23 11.34 9.66
C GLY A 77 19.81 9.94 9.20
N LYS A 78 18.50 9.66 9.03
CA LYS A 78 17.91 8.36 8.67
C LYS A 78 18.41 7.22 9.57
N THR A 79 18.56 7.53 10.86
CA THR A 79 18.99 6.57 11.86
C THR A 79 17.87 5.55 12.15
N ASP A 80 18.21 4.44 12.79
CA ASP A 80 17.21 3.45 13.23
C ASP A 80 16.14 4.08 14.14
N ALA A 81 16.56 4.99 15.03
CA ALA A 81 15.64 5.72 15.91
C ALA A 81 14.69 6.63 15.11
N ASP A 82 15.19 7.32 14.08
CA ASP A 82 14.33 8.10 13.19
C ASP A 82 13.34 7.19 12.46
N ALA A 83 13.77 6.00 12.02
CA ALA A 83 12.93 5.06 11.29
C ALA A 83 11.76 4.58 12.14
N ASP A 84 12.00 4.29 13.43
CA ASP A 84 10.97 3.93 14.40
C ASP A 84 9.97 5.08 14.63
N VAL A 85 10.47 6.32 14.71
CA VAL A 85 9.63 7.53 14.82
C VAL A 85 8.75 7.70 13.58
N MET A 86 9.33 7.55 12.38
CA MET A 86 8.58 7.64 11.12
C MET A 86 7.54 6.53 11.00
N HIS A 87 7.90 5.29 11.36
CA HIS A 87 6.97 4.16 11.37
C HIS A 87 5.79 4.42 12.32
N ALA A 88 6.06 4.82 13.57
CA ALA A 88 5.02 5.11 14.56
C ALA A 88 4.09 6.25 14.09
N TRP A 89 4.65 7.28 13.47
CA TRP A 89 3.89 8.37 12.88
C TRP A 89 3.00 7.89 11.73
N LEU A 90 3.52 7.08 10.80
CA LEU A 90 2.77 6.52 9.68
C LEU A 90 1.62 5.62 10.14
N VAL A 91 1.80 4.82 11.19
CA VAL A 91 0.71 4.00 11.77
C VAL A 91 -0.45 4.89 12.22
N GLN A 92 -0.15 6.03 12.86
CA GLN A 92 -1.17 6.98 13.29
C GLN A 92 -1.81 7.71 12.10
N ALA A 93 -0.99 8.10 11.11
CA ALA A 93 -1.46 8.75 9.89
C ALA A 93 -2.41 7.83 9.09
N VAL A 94 -2.12 6.52 8.99
CA VAL A 94 -3.02 5.55 8.36
C VAL A 94 -4.39 5.57 9.04
N ARG A 95 -4.43 5.46 10.39
CA ARG A 95 -5.69 5.49 11.15
C ARG A 95 -6.45 6.82 11.01
N ALA A 96 -5.72 7.94 10.92
CA ALA A 96 -6.33 9.24 10.67
C ALA A 96 -6.86 9.35 9.24
N SER A 97 -6.20 8.74 8.25
CA SER A 97 -6.55 8.82 6.82
C SER A 97 -7.74 7.94 6.39
N GLN A 98 -8.14 6.95 7.19
CA GLN A 98 -9.27 6.06 6.87
C GLN A 98 -10.57 6.82 6.61
N LEU A 99 -11.38 6.30 5.69
CA LEU A 99 -12.69 6.85 5.38
C LEU A 99 -13.59 6.82 6.63
N GLY A 100 -14.24 7.94 6.94
CA GLY A 100 -15.05 8.11 8.16
C GLY A 100 -14.26 8.46 9.43
N SER A 101 -12.92 8.46 9.38
CA SER A 101 -12.11 8.90 10.52
C SER A 101 -12.25 10.42 10.73
N GLN A 102 -12.71 10.80 11.93
CA GLN A 102 -12.78 12.19 12.38
C GLN A 102 -11.48 12.67 13.05
N ARG A 103 -10.45 11.82 13.11
CA ARG A 103 -9.18 12.17 13.73
C ARG A 103 -8.38 13.09 12.81
N SER A 104 -7.80 14.13 13.39
CA SER A 104 -6.83 15.00 12.74
C SER A 104 -5.55 14.22 12.40
N MET A 105 -4.84 14.66 11.37
CA MET A 105 -3.51 14.12 11.04
C MET A 105 -2.56 14.37 12.22
N PRO A 106 -1.72 13.40 12.63
CA PRO A 106 -0.71 13.64 13.66
C PRO A 106 0.25 14.75 13.24
N ALA A 107 0.75 15.52 14.22
CA ALA A 107 1.76 16.55 13.97
C ALA A 107 3.03 15.93 13.39
N VAL A 108 3.72 16.67 12.51
CA VAL A 108 4.98 16.23 11.89
C VAL A 108 6.01 15.93 12.97
N PRO A 109 6.65 14.75 12.97
CA PRO A 109 7.62 14.39 14.01
C PRO A 109 8.92 15.16 13.81
N ALA A 110 9.63 15.40 14.91
CA ALA A 110 10.99 15.91 14.88
C ALA A 110 11.96 14.74 14.73
N PHE A 111 12.82 14.79 13.72
CA PHE A 111 13.87 13.79 13.50
C PHE A 111 15.22 14.32 13.94
N SER A 112 16.17 13.41 14.11
CA SER A 112 17.57 13.74 14.35
C SER A 112 18.11 14.52 13.15
N ALA A 113 18.63 15.72 13.38
CA ALA A 113 19.29 16.49 12.33
C ALA A 113 20.41 15.65 11.71
N ALA A 114 20.52 15.65 10.38
CA ALA A 114 21.65 15.01 9.72
C ALA A 114 22.94 15.54 10.36
N PRO A 115 23.88 14.66 10.77
CA PRO A 115 25.14 15.10 11.35
C PRO A 115 25.74 16.09 10.37
N GLU A 116 25.83 17.35 10.81
CA GLU A 116 26.31 18.47 10.01
C GLU A 116 27.62 18.02 9.39
N GLN A 117 27.55 17.73 8.08
CA GLN A 117 28.56 16.97 7.37
C GLN A 117 29.83 17.75 7.55
N ILE A 118 30.69 17.30 8.48
CA ILE A 118 31.85 18.05 8.98
C ILE A 118 32.57 18.53 7.74
N ALA A 119 32.40 19.83 7.45
CA ALA A 119 32.84 20.39 6.19
C ALA A 119 34.31 20.04 6.09
N ALA A 120 34.67 19.30 5.03
CA ALA A 120 36.04 18.91 4.80
C ALA A 120 36.92 20.13 5.04
N PRO A 121 37.97 20.04 5.89
CA PRO A 121 38.75 21.20 6.30
C PRO A 121 39.14 21.96 5.03
N GLN A 122 38.60 23.16 4.88
CA GLN A 122 38.89 23.97 3.70
C GLN A 122 40.41 24.08 3.59
N PRO A 123 41.01 23.81 2.42
CA PRO A 123 42.45 23.96 2.24
C PRO A 123 42.84 25.38 2.67
N PRO A 124 43.93 25.53 3.44
CA PRO A 124 44.31 26.81 4.02
C PRO A 124 44.42 27.85 2.91
N THR A 125 43.49 28.81 2.93
CA THR A 125 43.52 29.95 2.02
C THR A 125 44.71 30.81 2.44
N ALA A 126 45.67 30.96 1.54
CA ALA A 126 46.85 31.79 1.72
C ALA A 126 46.43 33.24 2.07
N PRO A 127 47.19 33.95 2.92
CA PRO A 127 46.85 35.31 3.32
C PRO A 127 47.04 36.26 2.13
N PRO A 128 46.11 37.20 1.94
CA PRO A 128 46.57 38.58 1.88
C PRO A 128 45.64 39.56 2.59
N GLY A 129 46.25 40.57 3.22
CA GLY A 129 45.68 41.91 3.30
C GLY A 129 44.90 42.24 4.55
N SER A 130 45.63 42.71 5.57
CA SER A 130 45.14 43.61 6.60
C SER A 130 44.25 44.71 6.02
N HIS A 131 42.97 44.70 6.37
CA HIS A 131 42.23 45.93 6.59
C HIS A 131 41.40 45.79 7.86
N ALA A 132 41.84 46.54 8.87
CA ALA A 132 41.13 46.78 10.10
C ALA A 132 39.82 47.52 9.83
N VAL A 133 38.70 46.95 10.26
CA VAL A 133 37.52 47.75 10.64
C VAL A 133 36.89 47.13 11.89
N THR A 134 37.14 47.84 12.98
CA THR A 134 36.45 47.80 14.26
C THR A 134 34.95 47.99 14.07
N ARG A 135 34.11 47.11 14.62
CA ARG A 135 32.81 47.52 15.17
C ARG A 135 32.25 46.49 16.15
N SER A 136 32.23 46.93 17.39
CA SER A 136 31.59 46.35 18.56
C SER A 136 30.06 46.26 18.38
N HIS A 137 29.48 45.12 18.75
CA HIS A 137 28.11 44.99 19.24
C HIS A 137 28.02 43.66 20.00
N GLU A 138 28.27 43.66 21.31
CA GLU A 138 27.32 43.96 22.39
C GLU A 138 26.27 42.86 22.56
N GLN A 139 26.61 41.96 23.48
CA GLN A 139 25.91 40.76 23.90
C GLN A 139 25.02 41.11 25.11
N PRO A 140 23.69 40.92 25.06
CA PRO A 140 22.87 41.10 26.25
C PRO A 140 22.95 39.88 27.19
N PRO A 141 22.76 40.10 28.50
CA PRO A 141 23.07 39.13 29.54
C PRO A 141 21.98 38.06 29.73
N ARG A 142 22.48 36.90 30.11
CA ARG A 142 21.79 35.68 30.56
C ARG A 142 21.01 35.96 31.86
N ALA A 143 19.68 35.99 31.78
CA ALA A 143 18.81 36.00 32.96
C ALA A 143 18.56 34.56 33.44
N ALA A 144 19.01 34.28 34.66
CA ALA A 144 18.66 33.08 35.41
C ALA A 144 17.20 33.19 35.91
N ALA A 145 16.39 32.16 35.64
CA ALA A 145 15.09 32.00 36.26
C ALA A 145 15.04 30.67 37.03
N LEU A 146 14.64 30.80 38.29
CA LEU A 146 14.52 29.82 39.37
C LEU A 146 13.48 28.71 39.09
N PRO A 147 13.52 27.59 39.84
CA PRO A 147 12.57 26.50 39.76
C PRO A 147 11.36 26.73 40.68
N ALA A 148 10.15 26.37 40.24
CA ALA A 148 8.95 26.24 41.08
C ALA A 148 7.88 25.36 40.38
N PRO A 149 6.80 24.92 41.05
CA PRO A 149 6.75 23.71 41.88
C PRO A 149 5.70 22.69 41.40
N ALA A 150 5.72 21.50 42.03
CA ALA A 150 4.84 20.37 41.79
C ALA A 150 3.33 20.71 41.84
N ALA A 151 2.59 20.28 40.80
CA ALA A 151 1.14 20.25 40.79
C ALA A 151 0.63 18.83 41.13
N LYS A 152 -0.24 18.77 42.14
CA LYS A 152 -0.92 17.59 42.69
C LYS A 152 -1.92 16.95 41.70
N PRO A 153 -2.26 15.66 41.87
CA PRO A 153 -3.24 14.97 41.03
C PRO A 153 -4.67 15.38 41.41
N ARG A 154 -5.52 15.59 40.41
CA ARG A 154 -6.96 15.82 40.59
C ARG A 154 -7.76 14.88 39.68
N SER A 155 -8.13 13.73 40.23
CA SER A 155 -9.38 13.01 39.92
C SER A 155 -10.42 13.48 40.97
N PRO A 156 -11.75 13.51 40.72
CA PRO A 156 -12.46 12.33 40.23
C PRO A 156 -13.77 12.57 39.42
N ASN A 157 -14.30 11.43 38.94
CA ASN A 157 -15.73 11.11 38.82
C ASN A 157 -16.59 11.94 37.85
N ARG A 158 -16.75 11.44 36.61
CA ARG A 158 -17.84 11.84 35.72
C ARG A 158 -18.70 10.61 35.43
N GLN A 159 -19.80 10.53 36.17
CA GLN A 159 -20.90 9.60 36.01
C GLN A 159 -21.62 9.92 34.67
N PRO A 160 -21.82 8.95 33.76
CA PRO A 160 -22.63 9.17 32.57
C PRO A 160 -24.12 9.05 32.92
N ASP A 161 -24.85 10.15 32.73
CA ASP A 161 -26.30 10.20 32.72
C ASP A 161 -26.90 9.29 31.63
N ALA A 162 -28.08 8.77 31.93
CA ALA A 162 -28.88 7.87 31.10
C ALA A 162 -29.24 8.45 29.71
N PRO A 163 -29.42 7.60 28.69
CA PRO A 163 -29.87 8.07 27.37
C PRO A 163 -31.37 8.43 27.38
N PRO A 164 -31.79 9.49 26.67
CA PRO A 164 -33.20 9.84 26.51
C PRO A 164 -33.92 8.86 25.59
N ALA A 165 -35.12 8.45 26.02
CA ALA A 165 -36.04 7.64 25.25
C ALA A 165 -36.56 8.42 24.02
N PHE A 166 -36.14 8.01 22.82
CA PHE A 166 -36.73 8.50 21.57
C PHE A 166 -38.02 7.72 21.26
N ALA A 167 -39.15 8.37 21.54
CA ALA A 167 -40.47 7.95 21.09
C ALA A 167 -40.55 8.04 19.55
N SER A 168 -40.48 6.88 18.88
CA SER A 168 -40.66 6.78 17.43
C SER A 168 -42.15 6.67 17.10
N LYS A 169 -42.73 7.72 16.51
CA LYS A 169 -44.06 7.68 15.90
C LYS A 169 -44.00 6.95 14.55
N PRO A 170 -44.95 6.05 14.21
CA PRO A 170 -44.97 5.39 12.92
C PRO A 170 -45.52 6.33 11.83
N ARG A 171 -44.67 6.64 10.83
CA ARG A 171 -45.06 7.41 9.64
C ARG A 171 -45.59 6.44 8.58
N ARG A 172 -46.90 6.50 8.36
CA ARG A 172 -47.68 5.81 7.32
C ARG A 172 -47.23 6.28 5.92
N PRO A 173 -46.96 5.39 4.95
CA PRO A 173 -46.81 5.79 3.56
C PRO A 173 -48.18 5.81 2.86
N ALA A 174 -48.54 6.96 2.29
CA ALA A 174 -49.64 7.09 1.36
C ALA A 174 -49.16 6.74 -0.05
N ALA A 175 -49.94 5.88 -0.72
CA ALA A 175 -49.79 5.54 -2.11
C ALA A 175 -50.09 6.74 -3.03
N GLY A 176 -49.27 6.91 -4.06
CA GLY A 176 -49.50 7.82 -5.17
C GLY A 176 -48.78 7.32 -6.42
N PRO A 177 -49.42 7.32 -7.61
CA PRO A 177 -48.91 6.70 -8.83
C PRO A 177 -47.85 7.60 -9.50
N GLN A 178 -46.76 7.00 -9.98
CA GLN A 178 -45.80 7.71 -10.84
C GLN A 178 -46.17 7.54 -12.32
N PRO A 179 -46.20 8.63 -13.11
CA PRO A 179 -46.41 8.59 -14.55
C PRO A 179 -45.11 8.26 -15.30
N VAL A 180 -45.29 7.50 -16.38
CA VAL A 180 -44.30 7.12 -17.38
C VAL A 180 -43.89 8.36 -18.18
N VAL A 181 -42.61 8.75 -18.14
CA VAL A 181 -42.01 9.65 -19.14
C VAL A 181 -40.58 9.21 -19.44
N SER A 182 -40.40 8.63 -20.63
CA SER A 182 -39.09 8.42 -21.25
C SER A 182 -38.52 9.76 -21.74
N PRO A 183 -37.21 10.05 -21.56
CA PRO A 183 -36.55 11.03 -22.38
C PRO A 183 -35.57 10.40 -23.37
N LYS A 184 -35.88 10.74 -24.61
CA LYS A 184 -35.16 10.66 -25.86
C LYS A 184 -33.69 11.08 -25.75
N ARG A 185 -32.84 10.26 -26.35
CA ARG A 185 -31.44 10.48 -26.75
C ARG A 185 -31.25 11.85 -27.43
N ALA A 186 -30.37 12.68 -26.88
CA ALA A 186 -29.77 13.81 -27.58
C ALA A 186 -28.26 13.81 -27.31
N ALA A 187 -27.50 13.56 -28.38
CA ALA A 187 -26.06 13.72 -28.40
C ALA A 187 -25.73 15.21 -28.31
N GLN A 188 -25.08 15.62 -27.23
CA GLN A 188 -24.51 16.96 -27.11
C GLN A 188 -23.05 16.81 -26.69
N ARG A 189 -22.17 16.89 -27.70
CA ARG A 189 -20.74 17.14 -27.56
C ARG A 189 -20.55 18.38 -26.68
N ARG A 190 -20.09 18.21 -25.44
CA ARG A 190 -19.52 19.29 -24.65
C ARG A 190 -18.04 19.40 -24.99
N ALA A 191 -17.67 20.53 -25.58
CA ALA A 191 -16.29 20.97 -25.65
C ALA A 191 -15.70 21.02 -24.25
N THR A 192 -14.57 20.35 -24.06
CA THR A 192 -13.75 20.39 -22.85
C THR A 192 -13.13 21.78 -22.72
N ALA A 193 -13.46 22.48 -21.63
CA ALA A 193 -12.72 23.66 -21.21
C ALA A 193 -11.28 23.26 -20.85
N PRO A 194 -10.27 24.11 -21.11
CA PRO A 194 -8.90 23.84 -20.70
C PRO A 194 -8.82 23.77 -19.18
N VAL A 195 -8.49 22.59 -18.67
CA VAL A 195 -8.17 22.37 -17.25
C VAL A 195 -6.89 23.15 -16.96
N ALA A 196 -6.98 24.12 -16.05
CA ALA A 196 -5.81 24.83 -15.53
C ALA A 196 -4.81 23.79 -14.98
N LYS A 197 -3.61 23.76 -15.56
CA LYS A 197 -2.51 22.89 -15.11
C LYS A 197 -2.26 23.23 -13.63
N ALA A 198 -2.44 22.24 -12.77
CA ALA A 198 -2.16 22.38 -11.36
C ALA A 198 -0.65 22.62 -11.17
N GLU A 199 -0.30 23.55 -10.27
CA GLU A 199 1.06 23.96 -9.88
C GLU A 199 1.96 22.78 -9.39
N TRP A 200 1.40 21.58 -9.29
CA TRP A 200 2.14 20.36 -8.96
C TRP A 200 3.05 19.87 -10.11
N SER A 201 2.78 20.32 -11.33
CA SER A 201 3.56 19.98 -12.54
C SER A 201 4.99 20.51 -12.50
N ASP A 202 5.25 21.55 -11.71
CA ASP A 202 6.54 22.28 -11.69
C ASP A 202 7.46 21.85 -10.53
N HIS A 203 7.09 20.82 -9.75
CA HIS A 203 7.89 20.36 -8.63
C HIS A 203 9.05 19.47 -9.12
N PRO A 204 10.30 19.61 -8.63
CA PRO A 204 11.45 18.81 -9.07
C PRO A 204 11.34 17.30 -8.76
N ALA A 205 10.41 16.91 -7.90
CA ALA A 205 10.06 15.49 -7.64
C ALA A 205 8.97 14.94 -8.59
N ALA A 206 8.31 15.81 -9.37
CA ALA A 206 7.34 15.44 -10.41
C ALA A 206 8.08 15.31 -11.75
N ALA A 207 9.11 14.46 -11.80
CA ALA A 207 9.71 14.10 -13.08
C ALA A 207 8.60 13.60 -14.02
N GLU A 208 8.47 14.21 -15.20
CA GLU A 208 7.48 13.84 -16.21
C GLU A 208 7.61 12.34 -16.47
N MET A 209 6.63 11.59 -15.98
CA MET A 209 6.51 10.18 -16.29
C MET A 209 6.04 10.14 -17.75
N ASP A 210 6.89 9.64 -18.64
CA ASP A 210 6.56 9.54 -20.07
C ASP A 210 5.41 8.54 -20.22
N TRP A 211 4.19 9.07 -20.37
CA TRP A 211 2.98 8.31 -20.63
C TRP A 211 2.82 8.01 -22.12
N ALA A 212 3.91 8.02 -22.91
CA ALA A 212 3.92 7.43 -24.23
C ALA A 212 3.37 6.01 -24.12
N ASP A 213 2.16 5.83 -24.64
CA ASP A 213 1.49 4.55 -24.71
C ASP A 213 2.41 3.58 -25.47
N PRO A 214 2.96 2.54 -24.82
CA PRO A 214 3.88 1.61 -25.48
C PRO A 214 3.18 0.79 -26.58
N PHE A 215 1.88 0.96 -26.76
CA PHE A 215 1.06 0.38 -27.82
C PHE A 215 0.55 1.40 -28.84
N ALA A 216 0.92 2.68 -28.75
CA ALA A 216 0.73 3.62 -29.85
C ALA A 216 1.62 3.17 -31.00
N GLU A 217 1.06 2.37 -31.90
CA GLU A 217 1.65 2.04 -33.19
C GLU A 217 2.13 3.34 -33.83
N GLU A 218 3.45 3.50 -33.96
CA GLU A 218 4.04 4.61 -34.69
C GLU A 218 3.41 4.63 -36.09
N GLU A 219 2.46 5.54 -36.33
CA GLU A 219 1.91 5.72 -37.67
C GLU A 219 3.10 6.01 -38.59
N PRO A 220 3.30 5.19 -39.65
CA PRO A 220 4.42 5.37 -40.55
C PRO A 220 4.17 6.65 -41.35
N THR A 221 4.62 7.78 -40.81
CA THR A 221 4.59 9.06 -41.54
C THR A 221 5.32 8.86 -42.85
N SER A 222 4.55 9.07 -43.90
CA SER A 222 4.81 8.64 -45.26
C SER A 222 6.04 9.35 -45.81
N ARG A 223 7.19 8.66 -45.82
CA ARG A 223 8.35 9.12 -46.57
C ARG A 223 8.36 8.45 -47.95
N ALA A 224 7.86 9.22 -48.90
CA ALA A 224 7.87 8.90 -50.32
C ALA A 224 9.30 8.65 -50.84
N ALA A 225 9.35 7.67 -51.75
CA ALA A 225 10.20 7.57 -52.93
C ALA A 225 11.67 7.13 -52.78
N ARG A 226 11.92 5.98 -53.42
CA ARG A 226 13.14 5.52 -54.13
C ARG A 226 14.27 4.89 -53.30
N SER A 227 14.25 3.56 -53.23
CA SER A 227 15.32 2.74 -53.80
C SER A 227 14.84 1.29 -53.98
N GLU A 228 14.66 0.88 -55.23
CA GLU A 228 14.60 -0.53 -55.60
C GLU A 228 15.99 -1.15 -55.36
N GLY A 229 16.06 -2.17 -54.51
CA GLY A 229 17.30 -2.90 -54.30
C GLY A 229 17.39 -3.53 -52.91
N SER A 230 17.17 -4.84 -52.88
CA SER A 230 17.50 -5.79 -51.79
C SER A 230 16.29 -6.37 -51.06
N LEU A 231 15.70 -7.39 -51.69
CA LEU A 231 14.72 -8.32 -51.13
C LEU A 231 15.40 -9.33 -50.19
N PHE A 232 16.01 -8.84 -49.11
CA PHE A 232 16.29 -9.66 -47.93
C PHE A 232 15.76 -8.90 -46.71
N THR A 233 14.46 -9.05 -46.47
CA THR A 233 13.86 -8.75 -45.17
C THR A 233 14.53 -9.65 -44.14
N LYS A 234 15.63 -9.15 -43.54
CA LYS A 234 16.20 -9.69 -42.30
C LYS A 234 15.08 -9.63 -41.27
N ALA A 235 14.35 -10.73 -41.12
CA ALA A 235 13.43 -10.94 -40.03
C ALA A 235 14.18 -10.57 -38.75
N HIS A 236 13.85 -9.41 -38.19
CA HIS A 236 14.36 -9.01 -36.90
C HIS A 236 13.78 -10.04 -35.94
N GLN A 237 14.61 -11.03 -35.63
CA GLN A 237 14.35 -12.02 -34.62
C GLN A 237 14.26 -11.20 -33.33
N VAL A 238 13.04 -10.78 -33.00
CA VAL A 238 12.73 -10.06 -31.77
C VAL A 238 13.30 -10.94 -30.69
N SER A 239 14.42 -10.51 -30.13
CA SER A 239 15.13 -11.24 -29.10
C SER A 239 14.11 -11.34 -27.98
N ARG A 240 13.52 -12.52 -27.80
CA ARG A 240 12.55 -12.78 -26.74
C ARG A 240 13.27 -12.37 -25.47
N ARG A 241 12.90 -11.21 -24.93
CA ARG A 241 13.39 -10.75 -23.62
C ARG A 241 13.15 -11.94 -22.71
N GLN A 242 14.22 -12.55 -22.23
CA GLN A 242 14.12 -13.57 -21.21
C GLN A 242 13.56 -12.85 -19.99
N VAL A 243 12.25 -12.99 -19.79
CA VAL A 243 11.57 -12.48 -18.60
C VAL A 243 12.03 -13.41 -17.48
N SER A 244 13.07 -13.00 -16.75
CA SER A 244 13.50 -13.70 -15.56
C SER A 244 12.39 -13.60 -14.52
N LEU A 245 11.79 -14.73 -14.19
CA LEU A 245 10.81 -14.83 -13.11
C LEU A 245 11.54 -14.77 -11.77
N ASP A 246 11.10 -13.88 -10.89
CA ASP A 246 11.59 -13.82 -9.52
C ASP A 246 10.90 -14.92 -8.69
N VAL A 247 11.58 -16.06 -8.56
CA VAL A 247 11.10 -17.24 -7.82
C VAL A 247 10.80 -16.90 -6.35
N GLY A 248 11.60 -16.02 -5.73
CA GLY A 248 11.39 -15.60 -4.34
C GLY A 248 10.07 -14.83 -4.17
N ARG A 249 9.78 -13.93 -5.11
CA ARG A 249 8.49 -13.22 -5.14
C ARG A 249 7.34 -14.19 -5.36
N LEU A 250 7.45 -15.13 -6.29
CA LEU A 250 6.40 -16.11 -6.54
C LEU A 250 6.12 -16.98 -5.31
N ALA A 251 7.17 -17.51 -4.66
CA ALA A 251 7.04 -18.29 -3.43
C ALA A 251 6.33 -17.49 -2.32
N SER A 252 6.65 -16.20 -2.17
CA SER A 252 5.95 -15.33 -1.22
C SER A 252 4.46 -15.17 -1.54
N GLN A 253 4.10 -15.12 -2.82
CA GLN A 253 2.71 -15.00 -3.25
C GLN A 253 1.91 -16.29 -3.03
N VAL A 254 2.52 -17.45 -3.27
CA VAL A 254 1.95 -18.78 -2.99
C VAL A 254 1.73 -18.95 -1.49
N ASN A 255 2.73 -18.61 -0.66
CA ASN A 255 2.59 -18.62 0.79
C ASN A 255 1.46 -17.71 1.27
N GLY A 256 1.35 -16.49 0.72
CA GLY A 256 0.27 -15.57 1.06
C GLY A 256 -1.11 -16.04 0.60
N TYR A 257 -1.19 -16.83 -0.47
CA TYR A 257 -2.43 -17.49 -0.89
C TYR A 257 -2.81 -18.64 0.08
N ASN A 258 -1.86 -19.53 0.40
CA ASN A 258 -2.07 -20.64 1.32
C ASN A 258 -2.47 -20.16 2.71
N ALA A 259 -1.82 -19.10 3.23
CA ALA A 259 -2.18 -18.51 4.52
C ALA A 259 -3.62 -17.97 4.53
N ARG A 260 -4.05 -17.31 3.46
CA ARG A 260 -5.43 -16.82 3.36
C ARG A 260 -6.47 -17.94 3.28
N LEU A 261 -6.16 -19.05 2.61
CA LEU A 261 -7.03 -20.23 2.63
C LEU A 261 -7.19 -20.77 4.06
N GLN A 262 -6.09 -20.89 4.80
CA GLN A 262 -6.10 -21.34 6.19
C GLN A 262 -6.88 -20.38 7.10
N ASP A 263 -6.77 -19.07 6.88
CA ASP A 263 -7.53 -18.07 7.62
C ASP A 263 -9.05 -18.25 7.39
N LEU A 264 -9.47 -18.45 6.13
CA LEU A 264 -10.88 -18.69 5.80
C LEU A 264 -11.38 -20.01 6.40
N GLU A 265 -10.56 -21.06 6.37
CA GLU A 265 -10.86 -22.34 7.01
C GLU A 265 -11.03 -22.17 8.52
N GLY A 266 -10.12 -21.44 9.18
CA GLY A 266 -10.21 -21.14 10.61
C GLY A 266 -11.48 -20.37 10.98
N VAL A 267 -11.91 -19.42 10.14
CA VAL A 267 -13.18 -18.70 10.35
C VAL A 267 -14.38 -19.62 10.22
N LEU A 268 -14.38 -20.55 9.26
CA LEU A 268 -15.46 -21.53 9.07
C LEU A 268 -15.54 -22.52 10.24
N VAL A 269 -14.42 -23.11 10.66
CA VAL A 269 -14.37 -24.07 11.77
C VAL A 269 -14.71 -23.41 13.10
N GLY A 270 -14.26 -22.17 13.32
CA GLY A 270 -14.46 -21.48 14.60
C GLY A 270 -15.87 -20.93 14.83
N SER A 271 -16.71 -20.86 13.78
CA SER A 271 -18.00 -20.16 13.85
C SER A 271 -19.18 -21.13 13.83
N GLN A 272 -19.79 -21.40 14.99
CA GLN A 272 -20.92 -22.33 15.10
C GLN A 272 -22.24 -21.80 14.49
N ASN A 273 -22.38 -20.48 14.30
CA ASN A 273 -23.60 -19.85 13.81
C ASN A 273 -23.30 -18.76 12.78
N LEU A 274 -22.97 -19.18 11.56
CA LEU A 274 -22.71 -18.26 10.46
C LEU A 274 -24.02 -17.70 9.89
N THR A 275 -24.12 -16.38 9.81
CA THR A 275 -25.23 -15.70 9.14
C THR A 275 -25.06 -15.76 7.62
N ALA A 276 -26.14 -15.69 6.85
CA ALA A 276 -26.04 -15.69 5.38
C ALA A 276 -25.15 -14.57 4.83
N PHE A 277 -25.14 -13.39 5.46
CA PHE A 277 -24.25 -12.29 5.07
C PHE A 277 -22.77 -12.61 5.32
N ARG A 278 -22.46 -13.32 6.41
CA ARG A 278 -21.09 -13.75 6.69
C ARG A 278 -20.65 -14.83 5.70
N LEU A 279 -21.53 -15.79 5.39
CA LEU A 279 -21.28 -16.80 4.35
C LEU A 279 -21.07 -16.15 2.98
N ALA A 280 -21.84 -15.11 2.63
CA ALA A 280 -21.65 -14.36 1.40
C ALA A 280 -20.29 -13.64 1.32
N ALA A 281 -19.81 -13.08 2.44
CA ALA A 281 -18.49 -12.47 2.52
C ALA A 281 -17.38 -13.52 2.34
N LEU A 282 -17.48 -14.67 3.03
CA LEU A 282 -16.50 -15.76 2.88
C LEU A 282 -16.47 -16.31 1.45
N LEU A 283 -17.64 -16.45 0.80
CA LEU A 283 -17.72 -16.88 -0.59
C LEU A 283 -17.05 -15.90 -1.55
N ARG A 284 -17.19 -14.60 -1.30
CA ARG A 284 -16.50 -13.57 -2.09
C ARG A 284 -15.00 -13.64 -1.90
N ASP A 285 -14.52 -13.78 -0.67
CA ASP A 285 -13.09 -13.90 -0.39
C ASP A 285 -12.51 -15.18 -1.05
N LEU A 286 -13.28 -16.27 -1.10
CA LEU A 286 -12.90 -17.49 -1.81
C LEU A 286 -12.85 -17.31 -3.33
N ASP A 287 -13.82 -16.60 -3.92
CA ASP A 287 -13.85 -16.28 -5.36
C ASP A 287 -12.58 -15.51 -5.76
N ASP A 288 -12.22 -14.47 -5.00
CA ASP A 288 -10.99 -13.70 -5.19
C ASP A 288 -9.73 -14.58 -5.08
N LEU A 289 -9.73 -15.59 -4.19
CA LEU A 289 -8.64 -16.55 -4.07
C LEU A 289 -8.58 -17.51 -5.27
N CYS A 290 -9.71 -17.98 -5.80
CA CYS A 290 -9.77 -18.80 -7.00
C CYS A 290 -9.20 -18.06 -8.21
N GLU A 291 -9.55 -16.78 -8.41
CA GLU A 291 -8.95 -15.95 -9.47
C GLU A 291 -7.43 -15.83 -9.29
N LYS A 292 -6.97 -15.59 -8.06
CA LYS A 292 -5.53 -15.52 -7.76
C LYS A 292 -4.84 -16.86 -8.01
N ARG A 293 -5.49 -17.98 -7.71
CA ARG A 293 -4.97 -19.34 -7.98
C ARG A 293 -4.76 -19.55 -9.47
N GLY A 294 -5.75 -19.23 -10.29
CA GLY A 294 -5.65 -19.35 -11.75
C GLY A 294 -4.48 -18.56 -12.30
N PHE A 295 -4.27 -17.33 -11.79
CA PHE A 295 -3.09 -16.54 -12.14
C PHE A 295 -1.78 -17.22 -11.72
N LEU A 296 -1.68 -17.73 -10.48
CA LEU A 296 -0.48 -18.41 -9.98
C LEU A 296 -0.17 -19.69 -10.77
N LEU A 297 -1.17 -20.45 -11.18
CA LEU A 297 -0.98 -21.65 -12.00
C LEU A 297 -0.30 -21.34 -13.33
N LEU A 298 -0.67 -20.23 -14.00
CA LEU A 298 -0.02 -19.80 -15.24
C LEU A 298 1.48 -19.55 -15.08
N TYR A 299 1.93 -19.11 -13.90
CA TYR A 299 3.36 -18.95 -13.61
C TYR A 299 4.02 -20.29 -13.29
N LEU A 300 3.36 -21.12 -12.47
CA LEU A 300 3.89 -22.42 -12.07
C LEU A 300 4.07 -23.36 -13.28
N ASP A 301 3.15 -23.33 -14.25
CA ASP A 301 3.24 -24.12 -15.48
C ASP A 301 4.46 -23.77 -16.35
N GLY A 302 4.98 -22.55 -16.20
CA GLY A 302 6.16 -22.07 -16.92
C GLY A 302 7.50 -22.38 -16.22
N MET A 303 7.48 -22.96 -15.02
CA MET A 303 8.69 -23.15 -14.20
C MET A 303 9.46 -24.42 -14.56
N THR A 304 10.77 -24.36 -14.38
CA THR A 304 11.62 -25.55 -14.46
C THR A 304 11.47 -26.41 -13.21
N ALA A 305 11.72 -27.72 -13.31
CA ALA A 305 11.59 -28.65 -12.19
C ALA A 305 12.41 -28.25 -10.95
N GLN A 306 13.53 -27.55 -11.14
CA GLN A 306 14.37 -27.07 -10.05
C GLN A 306 13.70 -25.91 -9.31
N GLU A 307 13.12 -24.94 -10.01
CA GLU A 307 12.41 -23.83 -9.39
C GLU A 307 11.10 -24.28 -8.73
N THR A 308 10.44 -25.31 -9.29
CA THR A 308 9.27 -25.95 -8.68
C THR A 308 9.62 -26.57 -7.32
N ALA A 309 10.82 -27.15 -7.17
CA ALA A 309 11.27 -27.74 -5.90
C ALA A 309 11.47 -26.68 -4.80
N ASP A 310 11.87 -25.46 -5.19
CA ASP A 310 12.06 -24.33 -4.27
C ASP A 310 10.75 -23.60 -3.91
N THR A 311 9.65 -23.90 -4.63
CA THR A 311 8.36 -23.22 -4.45
C THR A 311 7.41 -24.09 -3.60
N PRO A 312 6.75 -23.51 -2.57
CA PRO A 312 5.77 -24.26 -1.77
C PRO A 312 4.62 -24.78 -2.65
N PRO A 313 4.06 -25.97 -2.34
CA PRO A 313 2.94 -26.51 -3.11
C PRO A 313 1.71 -25.61 -2.98
N LEU A 314 1.04 -25.35 -4.10
CA LEU A 314 -0.17 -24.56 -4.15
C LEU A 314 -1.35 -25.38 -3.63
N GLN A 315 -2.02 -24.93 -2.56
CA GLN A 315 -3.15 -25.65 -1.98
C GLN A 315 -4.42 -25.52 -2.83
N SER A 316 -5.19 -26.61 -2.91
CA SER A 316 -6.48 -26.61 -3.59
C SER A 316 -7.59 -26.05 -2.70
N PRO A 317 -8.46 -25.16 -3.20
CA PRO A 317 -9.59 -24.60 -2.44
C PRO A 317 -10.77 -25.59 -2.28
N SER A 318 -10.68 -26.80 -2.82
CA SER A 318 -11.79 -27.77 -2.88
C SER A 318 -12.36 -28.15 -1.51
N ALA A 319 -11.51 -28.33 -0.50
CA ALA A 319 -11.94 -28.64 0.86
C ALA A 319 -12.78 -27.49 1.45
N LEU A 320 -12.37 -26.24 1.20
CA LEU A 320 -13.06 -25.07 1.71
C LEU A 320 -14.42 -24.86 1.02
N VAL A 321 -14.50 -25.15 -0.29
CA VAL A 321 -15.77 -25.19 -1.03
C VAL A 321 -16.74 -26.20 -0.41
N GLN A 322 -16.26 -27.40 -0.05
CA GLN A 322 -17.09 -28.42 0.59
C GLN A 322 -17.57 -27.98 1.98
N MET A 323 -16.69 -27.35 2.77
CA MET A 323 -17.06 -26.82 4.08
C MET A 323 -18.10 -25.70 4.00
N LEU A 324 -17.93 -24.76 3.05
CA LEU A 324 -18.92 -23.70 2.81
C LEU A 324 -20.27 -24.27 2.37
N GLN A 325 -20.26 -25.29 1.51
CA GLN A 325 -21.48 -25.98 1.10
C GLN A 325 -22.21 -26.57 2.32
N SER A 326 -21.50 -27.33 3.15
CA SER A 326 -22.08 -27.90 4.38
C SER A 326 -22.66 -26.81 5.28
N ALA A 327 -21.94 -25.69 5.46
CA ALA A 327 -22.42 -24.58 6.29
C ALA A 327 -23.68 -23.90 5.73
N ILE A 328 -23.80 -23.80 4.40
CA ILE A 328 -25.00 -23.28 3.74
C ILE A 328 -26.17 -24.25 3.88
N ASP A 329 -25.92 -25.55 3.70
CA ASP A 329 -26.94 -26.60 3.85
C ASP A 329 -27.48 -26.63 5.29
N ASP A 330 -26.59 -26.60 6.28
CA ASP A 330 -26.92 -26.53 7.71
C ASP A 330 -27.72 -25.27 8.03
N ARG A 331 -27.31 -24.11 7.51
CA ARG A 331 -28.03 -22.85 7.73
C ARG A 331 -29.41 -22.88 7.07
N THR A 332 -29.50 -23.45 5.87
CA THR A 332 -30.77 -23.59 5.14
C THR A 332 -31.72 -24.50 5.91
N ALA A 333 -31.24 -25.64 6.42
CA ALA A 333 -32.03 -26.56 7.24
C ALA A 333 -32.57 -25.88 8.51
N ASN A 334 -31.72 -25.08 9.19
CA ASN A 334 -32.11 -24.31 10.38
C ASN A 334 -33.19 -23.24 10.10
N LEU A 335 -33.31 -22.76 8.86
CA LEU A 335 -34.32 -21.77 8.48
C LEU A 335 -35.69 -22.37 8.14
N VAL A 336 -35.80 -23.67 7.88
CA VAL A 336 -37.06 -24.32 7.46
C VAL A 336 -38.19 -24.20 8.51
N GLY A 337 -37.85 -24.00 9.80
CA GLY A 337 -38.83 -23.75 10.86
C GLY A 337 -39.06 -22.26 11.19
N ALA A 338 -38.26 -21.35 10.63
CA ALA A 338 -38.31 -19.94 10.98
C ALA A 338 -39.36 -19.21 10.10
N SER A 339 -40.45 -18.76 10.73
CA SER A 339 -41.47 -17.96 10.04
C SER A 339 -41.15 -16.46 10.15
N GLY A 340 -41.04 -15.77 9.02
CA GLY A 340 -40.86 -14.31 9.00
C GLY A 340 -40.29 -13.78 7.69
N SER A 341 -40.47 -12.47 7.44
CA SER A 341 -39.93 -11.80 6.25
C SER A 341 -38.40 -11.88 6.17
N GLN A 342 -37.72 -11.86 7.33
CA GLN A 342 -36.27 -12.00 7.43
C GLN A 342 -35.79 -13.40 6.99
N ALA A 343 -36.49 -14.46 7.38
CA ALA A 343 -36.14 -15.83 7.00
C ALA A 343 -36.24 -16.03 5.48
N GLY A 344 -37.27 -15.46 4.85
CA GLY A 344 -37.41 -15.50 3.39
C GLY A 344 -36.30 -14.76 2.64
N ALA A 345 -35.87 -13.59 3.13
CA ALA A 345 -34.74 -12.86 2.55
C ALA A 345 -33.43 -13.64 2.72
N GLU A 346 -33.21 -14.25 3.89
CA GLU A 346 -32.03 -15.06 4.16
C GLU A 346 -31.98 -16.30 3.26
N GLN A 347 -33.10 -16.99 3.07
CA GLN A 347 -33.21 -18.15 2.19
C GLN A 347 -32.92 -17.79 0.72
N ALA A 348 -33.37 -16.62 0.26
CA ALA A 348 -33.06 -16.13 -1.09
C ALA A 348 -31.55 -15.88 -1.28
N ILE A 349 -30.87 -15.34 -0.26
CA ILE A 349 -29.41 -15.15 -0.27
C ILE A 349 -28.73 -16.52 -0.34
N LEU A 350 -29.07 -17.45 0.55
CA LEU A 350 -28.46 -18.79 0.59
C LEU A 350 -28.62 -19.54 -0.74
N GLY A 351 -29.80 -19.47 -1.37
CA GLY A 351 -30.02 -20.07 -2.69
C GLY A 351 -29.19 -19.42 -3.82
N SER A 352 -28.83 -18.14 -3.69
CA SER A 352 -27.89 -17.50 -4.62
C SER A 352 -26.43 -17.91 -4.37
N LEU A 353 -26.05 -18.11 -3.11
CA LEU A 353 -24.72 -18.56 -2.71
C LEU A 353 -24.47 -20.00 -3.18
N ASP A 354 -25.46 -20.88 -3.05
CA ASP A 354 -25.40 -22.27 -3.51
C ASP A 354 -25.11 -22.36 -5.02
N LYS A 355 -25.85 -21.60 -5.85
CA LYS A 355 -25.58 -21.51 -7.30
C LYS A 355 -24.18 -21.02 -7.62
N LYS A 356 -23.69 -20.03 -6.86
CA LYS A 356 -22.34 -19.49 -7.06
C LYS A 356 -21.26 -20.49 -6.64
N LEU A 357 -21.45 -21.23 -5.55
CA LEU A 357 -20.56 -22.32 -5.16
C LEU A 357 -20.52 -23.45 -6.19
N ALA A 358 -21.66 -23.82 -6.76
CA ALA A 358 -21.70 -24.81 -7.85
C ALA A 358 -20.90 -24.35 -9.07
N SER A 359 -21.01 -23.06 -9.43
CA SER A 359 -20.19 -22.46 -10.49
C SER A 359 -18.70 -22.48 -10.18
N LEU A 360 -18.31 -22.14 -8.94
CA LEU A 360 -16.92 -22.18 -8.48
C LEU A 360 -16.35 -23.59 -8.50
N ARG A 361 -17.11 -24.59 -8.04
CA ARG A 361 -16.72 -26.00 -8.11
C ARG A 361 -16.42 -26.42 -9.54
N GLY A 362 -17.30 -26.08 -10.49
CA GLY A 362 -17.07 -26.37 -11.91
C GLY A 362 -15.92 -25.59 -12.54
N ALA A 363 -15.50 -24.45 -11.96
CA ALA A 363 -14.28 -23.76 -12.38
C ALA A 363 -13.03 -24.51 -11.86
N ILE A 364 -13.02 -24.87 -10.58
CA ILE A 364 -11.91 -25.59 -9.94
C ILE A 364 -11.70 -26.98 -10.57
N GLU A 365 -12.75 -27.66 -10.99
CA GLU A 365 -12.65 -28.98 -11.67
C GLU A 365 -12.10 -28.91 -13.10
N ARG A 366 -12.09 -27.72 -13.72
CA ARG A 366 -11.54 -27.52 -15.07
C ARG A 366 -10.07 -27.09 -15.06
N GLU A 367 -9.57 -26.66 -13.91
CA GLU A 367 -8.17 -26.34 -13.64
C GLU A 367 -7.42 -27.61 -13.21
#